data_AF-A0A5J6K994-F1
#
_entry.id   AF-A0A5J6K994-F1
#
_cell.length_a   1.000
_cell.length_b   1.000
_cell.length_c   1.000
_cell.angle_alpha   90.00
_cell.angle_beta   90.00
_cell.angle_gamma   90.00
#
_symmetry.space_group_name_H-M   'P 1'
#
loop_
_entity.id
_entity.type
_entity.pdbx_description
1 polymer ?
#
loop_
_entity_poly.entity_id
_entity_poly.type
_entity_poly.pdbx_seq_one_letter_code
_entity_poly.pdbx_strand_id
1 'polypeptide(L)'
;MQTWASDDGAALEKGPAVLPAGNGTVYQAVWCATARPAEDSESTPGSAIDQGIRNRTTVFMRGLRERIELRTNSGISWQWRRIVFTMKGSAIHQDTFNPGTSLVARETSEGMVRMFSQSQTVTDRVVDIVFRGTNQQDWSNHFIAPVDRTKVTVISDTSRVIQSGNNSGVFRMYKPYYRFNKNLVYQDEEVGDHTTAGMFSVTSKSGMGDCYVYDLFYPNGGTSSDTISVDIEASLFWSEK
;
A
#
# COMPACT_ATOMS: atom_id res chain seq x y z
N MET A 1 -12.60 -0.91 -0.57
CA MET A 1 -11.71 -1.16 0.57
C MET A 1 -11.57 0.16 1.32
N GLN A 2 -12.09 0.23 2.54
CA GLN A 2 -11.92 1.41 3.42
C GLN A 2 -10.52 1.39 4.06
N THR A 3 -10.04 2.55 4.51
CA THR A 3 -8.80 2.63 5.29
C THR A 3 -8.95 1.95 6.63
N TRP A 4 -7.92 1.15 6.95
CA TRP A 4 -7.69 0.61 8.26
C TRP A 4 -6.26 0.97 8.65
N ALA A 5 -6.09 1.59 9.81
CA ALA A 5 -4.83 2.17 10.23
C ALA A 5 -4.26 1.44 11.45
N SER A 6 -2.94 1.36 11.54
CA SER A 6 -2.26 0.92 12.75
C SER A 6 -0.94 1.65 12.91
N ASP A 7 -0.57 1.89 14.16
CA ASP A 7 0.79 2.23 14.54
C ASP A 7 1.63 0.96 14.66
N ASP A 8 2.95 1.09 14.74
CA ASP A 8 3.86 -0.05 14.79
C ASP A 8 3.57 -0.97 15.99
N GLY A 9 3.25 -2.23 15.72
CA GLY A 9 2.87 -3.22 16.74
C GLY A 9 1.47 -3.06 17.34
N ALA A 10 0.70 -2.03 16.94
CA ALA A 10 -0.68 -1.85 17.39
C ALA A 10 -1.68 -2.70 16.58
N ALA A 11 -2.86 -2.92 17.16
CA ALA A 11 -3.97 -3.53 16.45
C ALA A 11 -4.39 -2.67 15.25
N LEU A 12 -4.86 -3.33 14.18
CA LEU A 12 -5.36 -2.66 12.99
C LEU A 12 -6.80 -2.23 13.22
N GLU A 13 -7.05 -0.93 13.17
CA GLU A 13 -8.35 -0.33 13.48
C GLU A 13 -9.01 0.27 12.23
N LYS A 14 -10.34 0.21 12.20
CA LYS A 14 -11.14 0.81 11.12
C LYS A 14 -11.17 2.33 11.24
N GLY A 15 -10.83 3.04 10.16
CA GLY A 15 -10.88 4.50 10.12
C GLY A 15 -9.61 5.14 9.58
N PRO A 16 -9.55 6.48 9.58
CA PRO A 16 -8.41 7.21 9.04
C PRO A 16 -7.17 7.07 9.93
N ALA A 17 -6.00 7.07 9.33
CA ALA A 17 -4.75 7.22 10.08
C ALA A 17 -4.62 8.67 10.56
N VAL A 18 -4.17 8.89 11.80
CA VAL A 18 -3.91 10.23 12.33
C VAL A 18 -2.44 10.34 12.66
N LEU A 19 -1.72 11.18 11.92
CA LEU A 19 -0.29 11.34 12.05
C LEU A 19 0.02 12.62 12.83
N PRO A 20 0.62 12.55 14.02
CA PRO A 20 1.00 13.74 14.79
C PRO A 20 2.30 14.36 14.26
N ALA A 21 2.46 15.66 14.40
CA ALA A 21 3.72 16.33 14.09
C ALA A 21 4.70 16.27 15.27
N GLY A 22 5.77 17.06 15.24
CA GLY A 22 6.73 17.18 16.34
C GLY A 22 7.64 15.98 16.59
N ASN A 23 7.42 14.84 15.93
CA ASN A 23 8.23 13.62 16.10
C ASN A 23 9.55 13.64 15.30
N GLY A 24 9.73 14.58 14.37
CA GLY A 24 10.96 14.70 13.56
C GLY A 24 11.21 13.56 12.55
N THR A 25 10.31 12.58 12.46
CA THR A 25 10.45 11.37 11.64
C THR A 25 9.50 11.39 10.44
N VAL A 26 9.90 10.74 9.35
CA VAL A 26 9.04 10.51 8.18
C VAL A 26 8.11 9.34 8.48
N TYR A 27 6.81 9.59 8.40
CA TYR A 27 5.80 8.53 8.46
C TYR A 27 5.75 7.79 7.13
N GLN A 28 5.70 6.47 7.21
CA GLN A 28 5.81 5.60 6.06
C GLN A 28 4.77 4.49 6.18
N ALA A 29 4.04 4.26 5.10
CA ALA A 29 3.07 3.17 5.02
C ALA A 29 3.17 2.47 3.66
N VAL A 30 3.18 1.14 3.68
CA VAL A 30 3.24 0.30 2.48
C VAL A 30 2.01 -0.59 2.44
N TRP A 31 1.38 -0.66 1.27
CA TRP A 31 0.24 -1.53 1.04
C TRP A 31 0.33 -2.21 -0.32
N CYS A 32 0.10 -3.52 -0.37
CA CYS A 32 -0.03 -4.28 -1.60
C CYS A 32 -1.49 -4.25 -2.07
N ALA A 33 -1.74 -3.53 -3.15
CA ALA A 33 -3.07 -3.35 -3.72
C ALA A 33 -3.62 -4.59 -4.40
N THR A 34 -2.72 -5.43 -4.92
CA THR A 34 -3.06 -6.64 -5.70
C THR A 34 -3.06 -7.91 -4.88
N ALA A 35 -2.66 -7.84 -3.61
CA ALA A 35 -2.74 -8.97 -2.70
C ALA A 35 -4.19 -9.41 -2.55
N ARG A 36 -4.50 -10.64 -2.98
CA ARG A 36 -5.85 -11.21 -2.98
C ARG A 36 -5.79 -12.73 -2.82
N PRO A 37 -6.28 -13.30 -1.70
CA PRO A 37 -6.51 -14.73 -1.62
C PRO A 37 -7.60 -15.18 -2.60
N ALA A 38 -7.63 -16.47 -2.97
CA ALA A 38 -8.72 -17.08 -3.74
C ALA A 38 -9.86 -17.60 -2.85
N GLU A 39 -9.84 -17.22 -1.59
CA GLU A 39 -10.77 -17.63 -0.55
C GLU A 39 -11.23 -16.38 0.20
N ASP A 40 -12.38 -16.47 0.86
CA ASP A 40 -12.80 -15.45 1.81
C ASP A 40 -12.17 -15.65 3.20
N SER A 41 -12.54 -14.78 4.14
CA SER A 41 -12.08 -14.85 5.53
C SER A 41 -12.49 -16.13 6.28
N GLU A 42 -13.41 -16.93 5.74
CA GLU A 42 -13.86 -18.21 6.28
C GLU A 42 -13.22 -19.41 5.54
N SER A 43 -12.22 -19.14 4.69
CA SER A 43 -11.54 -20.14 3.84
C SER A 43 -12.46 -20.80 2.81
N THR A 44 -13.52 -20.11 2.38
CA THR A 44 -14.40 -20.58 1.31
C THR A 44 -13.83 -20.13 -0.04
N PRO A 45 -13.53 -21.06 -0.97
CA PRO A 45 -13.03 -20.70 -2.29
C PRO A 45 -14.03 -19.86 -3.08
N GLY A 46 -13.53 -18.86 -3.79
CA GLY A 46 -14.34 -18.02 -4.66
C GLY A 46 -14.95 -18.79 -5.83
N SER A 47 -16.24 -18.58 -6.09
CA SER A 47 -16.91 -19.13 -7.26
C SER A 47 -17.00 -18.12 -8.42
N ALA A 48 -17.46 -18.55 -9.60
CA ALA A 48 -17.63 -17.66 -10.76
C ALA A 48 -18.70 -16.58 -10.58
N ILE A 49 -19.60 -16.74 -9.62
CA ILE A 49 -20.60 -15.72 -9.27
C ILE A 49 -20.08 -14.75 -8.21
N ASP A 50 -19.06 -15.12 -7.45
CA ASP A 50 -18.47 -14.30 -6.39
C ASP A 50 -17.46 -13.31 -6.96
N GLN A 51 -17.95 -12.18 -7.48
CA GLN A 51 -17.09 -11.16 -8.11
C GLN A 51 -16.10 -10.47 -7.14
N GLY A 52 -16.24 -10.71 -5.83
CA GLY A 52 -15.36 -10.16 -4.80
C GLY A 52 -14.07 -10.94 -4.57
N ILE A 53 -14.06 -12.23 -4.93
CA ILE A 53 -12.97 -13.19 -4.69
C ILE A 53 -12.46 -13.67 -6.05
N ARG A 54 -11.15 -13.92 -6.17
CA ARG A 54 -10.62 -14.50 -7.41
C ARG A 54 -10.92 -15.98 -7.47
N ASN A 55 -11.19 -16.49 -8.67
CA ASN A 55 -11.37 -17.91 -8.93
C ASN A 55 -10.36 -18.48 -9.95
N ARG A 56 -9.45 -17.64 -10.48
CA ARG A 56 -8.31 -18.10 -11.31
C ARG A 56 -6.98 -17.63 -10.76
N THR A 57 -5.94 -18.39 -11.11
CA THR A 57 -4.54 -18.04 -10.86
C THR A 57 -4.07 -16.87 -11.72
N THR A 58 -4.57 -16.75 -12.95
CA THR A 58 -4.22 -15.63 -13.85
C THR A 58 -5.40 -14.71 -14.01
N VAL A 59 -5.23 -13.46 -13.58
CA VAL A 59 -6.25 -12.41 -13.67
C VAL A 59 -5.75 -11.22 -14.47
N PHE A 60 -6.64 -10.56 -15.20
CA PHE A 60 -6.30 -9.33 -15.92
C PHE A 60 -6.52 -8.11 -15.02
N MET A 61 -5.44 -7.43 -14.66
CA MET A 61 -5.47 -6.24 -13.83
C MET A 61 -5.67 -4.99 -14.68
N ARG A 62 -6.80 -4.28 -14.46
CA ARG A 62 -7.13 -3.04 -15.19
C ARG A 62 -6.45 -1.84 -14.56
N GLY A 63 -6.58 -1.67 -13.25
CA GLY A 63 -6.01 -0.53 -12.54
C GLY A 63 -6.49 -0.41 -11.10
N LEU A 64 -5.91 0.54 -10.38
CA LEU A 64 -6.27 0.92 -9.02
C LEU A 64 -6.81 2.34 -9.02
N ARG A 65 -7.98 2.55 -8.41
CA ARG A 65 -8.52 3.87 -8.10
C ARG A 65 -8.46 4.08 -6.61
N GLU A 66 -8.03 5.26 -6.17
CA GLU A 66 -8.16 5.69 -4.79
C GLU A 66 -8.93 7.01 -4.71
N ARG A 67 -9.67 7.21 -3.62
CA ARG A 67 -10.19 8.50 -3.18
C ARG A 67 -9.52 8.79 -1.85
N ILE A 68 -8.79 9.89 -1.79
CA ILE A 68 -7.92 10.22 -0.67
C ILE A 68 -8.41 11.55 -0.11
N GLU A 69 -8.68 11.57 1.18
CA GLU A 69 -9.02 12.73 1.97
C GLU A 69 -7.88 12.99 2.95
N LEU A 70 -7.30 14.19 2.87
CA LEU A 70 -6.30 14.68 3.81
C LEU A 70 -6.87 15.88 4.55
N ARG A 71 -6.84 15.83 5.89
CA ARG A 71 -7.30 16.92 6.75
C ARG A 71 -6.23 17.25 7.78
N THR A 72 -5.69 18.46 7.75
CA THR A 72 -4.85 18.96 8.85
C THR A 72 -5.72 19.66 9.89
N ASN A 73 -5.32 19.65 11.16
CA ASN A 73 -6.01 20.42 12.22
C ASN A 73 -5.38 21.81 12.45
N SER A 74 -4.20 22.07 11.89
CA SER A 74 -3.50 23.35 12.00
C SER A 74 -2.88 23.81 10.68
N GLY A 75 -2.32 25.02 10.69
CA GLY A 75 -1.73 25.67 9.53
C GLY A 75 -0.35 25.15 9.12
N ILE A 76 0.25 24.20 9.85
CA ILE A 76 1.56 23.66 9.48
C ILE A 76 1.50 22.98 8.12
N SER A 77 2.61 23.06 7.38
CA SER A 77 2.70 22.38 6.08
C SER A 77 3.18 20.94 6.25
N TRP A 78 2.68 20.07 5.40
CA TRP A 78 3.06 18.66 5.31
C TRP A 78 3.56 18.36 3.90
N GLN A 79 4.58 17.52 3.80
CA GLN A 79 5.01 16.91 2.55
C GLN A 79 4.37 15.53 2.44
N TRP A 80 3.93 15.20 1.24
CA TRP A 80 3.42 13.87 0.91
C TRP A 80 4.01 13.40 -0.41
N ARG A 81 4.77 12.29 -0.37
CA ARG A 81 5.26 11.59 -1.56
C ARG A 81 4.57 10.24 -1.62
N ARG A 82 4.00 9.93 -2.78
CA ARG A 82 3.42 8.62 -3.06
C ARG A 82 4.13 7.99 -4.24
N ILE A 83 4.63 6.77 -4.03
CA ILE A 83 5.24 5.95 -5.05
C ILE A 83 4.34 4.72 -5.24
N VAL A 84 3.85 4.53 -6.46
CA VAL A 84 3.11 3.34 -6.88
C VAL A 84 3.99 2.58 -7.84
N PHE A 85 4.25 1.32 -7.55
CA PHE A 85 5.15 0.48 -8.34
C PHE A 85 4.70 -0.97 -8.33
N THR A 86 5.13 -1.73 -9.34
CA THR A 86 5.04 -3.18 -9.31
C THR A 86 6.40 -3.82 -9.08
N MET A 87 6.40 -4.94 -8.37
CA MET A 87 7.59 -5.72 -8.06
C MET A 87 7.23 -7.21 -8.07
N LYS A 88 8.22 -8.04 -8.43
CA LYS A 88 8.13 -9.50 -8.25
C LYS A 88 9.09 -9.93 -7.15
N GLY A 89 8.75 -11.02 -6.49
CA GLY A 89 9.56 -11.56 -5.40
C GLY A 89 9.05 -11.13 -4.03
N SER A 90 9.59 -11.77 -3.01
CA SER A 90 9.08 -11.69 -1.65
C SER A 90 9.78 -10.69 -0.76
N ALA A 91 10.67 -9.85 -1.29
CA ALA A 91 11.53 -9.00 -0.46
C ALA A 91 10.77 -8.04 0.46
N ILE A 92 9.57 -7.57 0.05
CA ILE A 92 8.71 -6.70 0.88
C ILE A 92 7.85 -7.54 1.84
N HIS A 93 7.18 -8.59 1.35
CA HIS A 93 6.19 -9.37 2.12
C HIS A 93 6.78 -10.57 2.88
N GLN A 94 8.06 -10.91 2.67
CA GLN A 94 8.82 -12.04 3.22
C GLN A 94 8.03 -13.34 3.35
N ASP A 95 7.36 -13.74 2.27
CA ASP A 95 6.64 -15.01 2.22
C ASP A 95 5.57 -15.17 3.33
N THR A 96 5.09 -14.05 3.87
CA THR A 96 3.98 -14.03 4.84
C THR A 96 2.65 -14.04 4.09
N PHE A 97 2.21 -15.24 3.69
CA PHE A 97 1.02 -15.45 2.87
C PHE A 97 -0.31 -15.43 3.63
N ASN A 98 -0.28 -15.38 4.97
CA ASN A 98 -1.51 -15.34 5.76
C ASN A 98 -2.19 -13.96 5.66
N PRO A 99 -3.40 -13.85 5.08
CA PRO A 99 -4.08 -12.57 4.89
C PRO A 99 -4.58 -11.95 6.20
N GLY A 100 -4.71 -12.75 7.27
CA GLY A 100 -5.03 -12.27 8.62
C GLY A 100 -3.84 -11.67 9.37
N THR A 101 -2.59 -12.04 9.03
CA THR A 101 -1.37 -11.57 9.75
C THR A 101 -0.37 -10.78 8.92
N SER A 102 -0.50 -10.73 7.59
CA SER A 102 0.39 -9.96 6.71
C SER A 102 0.52 -8.47 7.07
N LEU A 103 1.72 -7.91 6.88
CA LEU A 103 2.06 -6.53 7.21
C LEU A 103 1.87 -5.55 6.05
N VAL A 104 1.51 -6.06 4.86
CA VAL A 104 1.33 -5.26 3.64
C VAL A 104 -0.03 -5.44 3.00
N ALA A 105 -0.80 -6.41 3.46
CA ALA A 105 -2.15 -6.69 3.04
C ALA A 105 -2.90 -7.26 4.24
N ARG A 106 -4.21 -7.00 4.31
CA ARG A 106 -5.05 -7.56 5.37
C ARG A 106 -6.41 -7.90 4.80
N GLU A 107 -6.89 -9.07 5.16
CA GLU A 107 -8.30 -9.45 5.07
C GLU A 107 -8.91 -9.46 6.46
N THR A 108 -10.12 -8.93 6.57
CA THR A 108 -10.95 -9.00 7.78
C THR A 108 -12.30 -9.62 7.41
N SER A 109 -13.23 -9.70 8.36
CA SER A 109 -14.61 -10.10 8.07
C SER A 109 -15.31 -9.16 7.07
N GLU A 110 -14.77 -7.97 6.81
CA GLU A 110 -15.25 -7.01 5.80
C GLU A 110 -14.54 -7.20 4.44
N GLY A 111 -13.76 -8.28 4.30
CA GLY A 111 -12.90 -8.57 3.15
C GLY A 111 -11.57 -7.82 3.18
N MET A 112 -10.98 -7.63 2.00
CA MET A 112 -9.70 -6.92 1.87
C MET A 112 -9.82 -5.43 2.25
N VAL A 113 -8.86 -4.94 3.04
CA VAL A 113 -8.83 -3.55 3.52
C VAL A 113 -7.69 -2.75 2.91
N ARG A 114 -7.84 -1.41 2.88
CA ARG A 114 -6.76 -0.50 2.50
C ARG A 114 -5.93 -0.21 3.74
N MET A 115 -4.87 -0.98 3.94
CA MET A 115 -4.02 -0.87 5.12
C MET A 115 -3.20 0.43 5.07
N PHE A 116 -3.18 1.18 6.16
CA PHE A 116 -2.25 2.26 6.43
C PHE A 116 -1.51 1.93 7.73
N SER A 117 -0.49 1.09 7.63
CA SER A 117 0.24 0.59 8.78
C SER A 117 1.67 1.08 8.78
N GLN A 118 2.13 1.53 9.94
CA GLN A 118 3.43 2.15 10.15
C GLN A 118 4.46 1.15 10.68
N SER A 119 4.55 -0.04 10.07
CA SER A 119 5.45 -1.10 10.54
C SER A 119 6.91 -0.80 10.18
N GLN A 120 7.75 -0.56 11.18
CA GLN A 120 9.18 -0.23 10.96
C GLN A 120 9.87 -1.32 10.14
N THR A 121 9.54 -2.58 10.45
CA THR A 121 10.06 -3.77 9.77
C THR A 121 9.79 -3.75 8.26
N VAL A 122 8.60 -3.33 7.84
CA VAL A 122 8.26 -3.23 6.40
C VAL A 122 8.89 -2.01 5.77
N THR A 123 8.93 -0.89 6.50
CA THR A 123 9.45 0.37 5.98
C THR A 123 10.95 0.31 5.71
N ASP A 124 11.73 -0.39 6.53
CA ASP A 124 13.17 -0.57 6.27
C ASP A 124 13.40 -1.35 4.96
N ARG A 125 12.63 -2.42 4.75
CA ARG A 125 12.71 -3.24 3.53
C ARG A 125 12.33 -2.45 2.28
N VAL A 126 11.23 -1.71 2.33
CA VAL A 126 10.77 -0.94 1.17
C VAL A 126 11.76 0.16 0.82
N VAL A 127 12.39 0.79 1.82
CA VAL A 127 13.42 1.81 1.62
C VAL A 127 14.62 1.23 0.84
N ASP A 128 15.14 0.09 1.27
CA ASP A 128 16.30 -0.57 0.64
C ASP A 128 16.02 -1.07 -0.80
N ILE A 129 14.75 -1.36 -1.08
CA ILE A 129 14.31 -1.87 -2.39
C ILE A 129 13.96 -0.73 -3.34
N VAL A 130 13.20 0.26 -2.87
CA VAL A 130 12.64 1.32 -3.71
C VAL A 130 13.67 2.41 -3.97
N PHE A 131 14.53 2.77 -3.03
CA PHE A 131 15.51 3.83 -3.23
C PHE A 131 16.87 3.28 -3.65
N ARG A 132 17.58 4.06 -4.47
CA ARG A 132 18.96 3.75 -4.87
C ARG A 132 19.93 4.26 -3.82
N GLY A 133 20.87 3.41 -3.44
CA GLY A 133 21.87 3.72 -2.42
C GLY A 133 21.30 3.60 -1.00
N THR A 134 22.17 3.77 -0.01
CA THR A 134 21.88 3.53 1.40
C THR A 134 21.44 4.82 2.09
N ASN A 135 20.36 4.74 2.88
CA ASN A 135 19.90 5.85 3.72
C ASN A 135 21.01 6.32 4.69
N GLN A 136 21.11 7.62 4.92
CA GLN A 136 22.14 8.32 5.71
C GLN A 136 23.57 8.23 5.17
N GLN A 137 23.80 7.55 4.04
CA GLN A 137 25.10 7.49 3.37
C GLN A 137 25.06 8.19 2.01
N ASP A 138 24.15 7.76 1.14
CA ASP A 138 24.00 8.32 -0.21
C ASP A 138 22.91 9.40 -0.26
N TRP A 139 21.91 9.30 0.61
CA TRP A 139 20.81 10.23 0.73
C TRP A 139 20.25 10.21 2.15
N SER A 140 19.66 11.32 2.59
CA SER A 140 18.98 11.42 3.91
C SER A 140 17.52 11.86 3.80
N ASN A 141 17.13 12.44 2.66
CA ASN A 141 15.79 12.94 2.44
C ASN A 141 14.99 12.03 1.50
N HIS A 142 14.05 11.29 2.07
CA HIS A 142 13.16 10.37 1.37
C HIS A 142 12.30 11.03 0.28
N PHE A 143 12.08 12.35 0.31
CA PHE A 143 11.25 13.06 -0.68
C PHE A 143 11.99 13.38 -1.99
N ILE A 144 13.32 13.38 -1.95
CA ILE A 144 14.18 13.61 -3.12
C ILE A 144 15.09 12.42 -3.45
N ALA A 145 15.07 11.37 -2.61
CA ALA A 145 15.80 10.13 -2.86
C ALA A 145 15.40 9.52 -4.22
N PRO A 146 16.37 9.12 -5.06
CA PRO A 146 16.10 8.56 -6.38
C PRO A 146 15.55 7.13 -6.27
N VAL A 147 14.49 6.83 -7.02
CA VAL A 147 13.90 5.48 -7.08
C VAL A 147 14.75 4.55 -7.95
N ASP A 148 15.05 3.35 -7.45
CA ASP A 148 15.79 2.31 -8.16
C ASP A 148 14.88 1.54 -9.14
N ARG A 149 14.78 2.09 -10.36
CA ARG A 149 14.00 1.50 -11.46
C ARG A 149 14.53 0.14 -11.97
N THR A 150 15.67 -0.34 -11.45
CA THR A 150 16.18 -1.68 -11.81
C THR A 150 15.53 -2.78 -10.97
N LYS A 151 15.09 -2.46 -9.76
CA LYS A 151 14.41 -3.38 -8.83
C LYS A 151 12.89 -3.32 -8.94
N VAL A 152 12.34 -2.13 -9.25
CA VAL A 152 10.90 -1.90 -9.30
C VAL A 152 10.45 -1.26 -10.61
N THR A 153 9.24 -1.61 -11.07
CA THR A 153 8.59 -0.94 -12.19
C THR A 153 7.68 0.17 -11.65
N VAL A 154 8.12 1.42 -11.77
CA VAL A 154 7.36 2.57 -11.27
C VAL A 154 6.16 2.87 -12.17
N ILE A 155 4.96 2.92 -11.57
CA ILE A 155 3.72 3.35 -12.22
C ILE A 155 3.50 4.84 -12.01
N SER A 156 3.76 5.34 -10.79
CA SER A 156 3.64 6.75 -10.44
C SER A 156 4.61 7.10 -9.31
N ASP A 157 5.20 8.28 -9.36
CA ASP A 157 5.96 8.88 -8.26
C ASP A 157 5.53 10.35 -8.20
N THR A 158 4.87 10.76 -7.11
CA THR A 158 4.32 12.11 -7.01
C THR A 158 4.51 12.68 -5.62
N SER A 159 5.09 13.87 -5.57
CA SER A 159 5.26 14.67 -4.36
C SER A 159 4.29 15.84 -4.35
N ARG A 160 3.72 16.14 -3.19
CA ARG A 160 2.78 17.23 -2.94
C ARG A 160 3.12 17.92 -1.63
N VAL A 161 2.85 19.22 -1.58
CA VAL A 161 2.84 19.99 -0.34
C VAL A 161 1.40 20.26 0.05
N ILE A 162 1.04 19.86 1.26
CA ILE A 162 -0.25 20.15 1.88
C ILE A 162 0.00 21.33 2.81
N GLN A 163 -0.52 22.49 2.45
CA GLN A 163 -0.35 23.70 3.24
C GLN A 163 -1.65 24.48 3.31
N SER A 164 -1.84 25.13 4.46
CA SER A 164 -2.87 26.14 4.67
C SER A 164 -2.31 27.53 4.39
N GLY A 165 -3.17 28.45 3.96
CA GLY A 165 -2.83 29.88 3.82
C GLY A 165 -3.02 30.68 5.10
N ASN A 166 -3.46 30.03 6.18
CA ASN A 166 -3.72 30.64 7.48
C ASN A 166 -3.29 29.68 8.61
N ASN A 167 -3.55 30.08 9.87
CA ASN A 167 -3.19 29.26 11.03
C ASN A 167 -4.13 28.07 11.28
N SER A 168 -5.17 27.90 10.46
CA SER A 168 -6.15 26.82 10.56
C SER A 168 -5.80 25.67 9.61
N GLY A 169 -6.35 24.51 9.91
CA GLY A 169 -6.26 23.32 9.08
C GLY A 169 -6.75 23.51 7.65
N VAL A 170 -6.28 22.64 6.75
CA VAL A 170 -6.74 22.56 5.36
C VAL A 170 -7.29 21.19 5.05
N PHE A 171 -8.19 21.17 4.09
CA PHE A 171 -8.80 19.96 3.55
C PHE A 171 -8.40 19.76 2.09
N ARG A 172 -7.92 18.56 1.73
CA ARG A 172 -7.53 18.22 0.35
C ARG A 172 -8.09 16.86 -0.03
N MET A 173 -8.71 16.80 -1.21
CA MET A 173 -9.18 15.54 -1.81
C MET A 173 -8.42 15.24 -3.09
N TYR A 174 -8.02 13.98 -3.25
CA TYR A 174 -7.39 13.47 -4.47
C TYR A 174 -8.10 12.22 -4.97
N LYS A 175 -8.19 12.05 -6.29
CA LYS A 175 -8.86 10.91 -6.92
C LYS A 175 -7.96 10.24 -7.97
N PRO A 176 -6.77 9.75 -7.61
CA PRO A 176 -5.86 9.15 -8.58
C PRO A 176 -6.42 7.84 -9.15
N TYR A 177 -6.06 7.58 -10.41
CA TYR A 177 -6.26 6.30 -11.08
C TYR A 177 -4.94 5.84 -11.68
N TYR A 178 -4.49 4.66 -11.28
CA TYR A 178 -3.28 4.02 -11.76
C TYR A 178 -3.66 2.89 -12.71
N ARG A 179 -3.29 3.04 -13.98
CA ARG A 179 -3.64 2.09 -15.03
C ARG A 179 -2.58 0.99 -15.12
N PHE A 180 -3.00 -0.28 -15.11
CA PHE A 180 -2.11 -1.43 -15.22
C PHE A 180 -2.19 -2.10 -16.61
N ASN A 181 -3.36 -2.60 -17.01
CA ASN A 181 -3.63 -3.41 -18.21
C ASN A 181 -2.63 -4.56 -18.44
N LYS A 182 -2.34 -5.32 -17.39
CA LYS A 182 -1.44 -6.46 -17.47
C LYS A 182 -2.05 -7.64 -16.74
N ASN A 183 -1.58 -8.84 -17.08
CA ASN A 183 -1.92 -10.01 -16.30
C ASN A 183 -1.14 -9.99 -15.00
N LEU A 184 -1.79 -10.40 -13.92
CA LEU A 184 -1.16 -10.87 -12.70
C LEU A 184 -1.31 -12.38 -12.64
N VAL A 185 -0.25 -13.06 -12.20
CA VAL A 185 -0.27 -14.52 -11.99
C VAL A 185 0.04 -14.73 -10.52
N TYR A 186 -0.93 -15.26 -9.77
CA TYR A 186 -0.76 -15.59 -8.35
C TYR A 186 0.10 -16.83 -8.17
N GLN A 187 0.81 -16.90 -7.05
CA GLN A 187 1.57 -18.07 -6.64
C GLN A 187 0.64 -19.12 -6.03
N ASP A 188 -0.23 -19.66 -6.87
CA ASP A 188 -1.03 -20.83 -6.51
C ASP A 188 -0.16 -22.08 -6.63
N GLU A 189 -0.17 -22.91 -5.60
CA GLU A 189 0.63 -24.14 -5.55
C GLU A 189 -0.29 -25.36 -5.70
N GLU A 190 -0.02 -26.19 -6.69
CA GLU A 190 -0.69 -27.49 -6.86
C GLU A 190 -0.09 -28.50 -5.87
N VAL A 191 -0.93 -29.08 -5.02
CA VAL A 191 -0.52 -30.08 -4.05
C VAL A 191 -1.48 -31.26 -4.14
N GLY A 192 -1.10 -32.32 -4.87
CA GLY A 192 -1.97 -33.49 -5.03
C GLY A 192 -3.25 -33.15 -5.80
N ASP A 193 -4.41 -33.31 -5.17
CA ASP A 193 -5.74 -33.07 -5.75
C ASP A 193 -6.33 -31.69 -5.40
N HIS A 194 -5.62 -30.87 -4.63
CA HIS A 194 -6.02 -29.51 -4.27
C HIS A 194 -4.98 -28.45 -4.65
N THR A 195 -5.42 -27.19 -4.73
CA THR A 195 -4.56 -26.04 -4.99
C THR A 195 -4.53 -25.14 -3.76
N THR A 196 -3.34 -24.85 -3.24
CA THR A 196 -3.14 -23.86 -2.19
C THR A 196 -3.10 -22.48 -2.82
N ALA A 197 -4.10 -21.66 -2.53
CA ALA A 197 -4.23 -20.34 -3.12
C ALA A 197 -3.25 -19.33 -2.49
N GLY A 198 -2.38 -18.73 -3.30
CA GLY A 198 -1.47 -17.68 -2.86
C GLY A 198 -2.09 -16.29 -2.92
N MET A 199 -1.85 -15.44 -1.92
CA MET A 199 -2.30 -14.05 -1.94
C MET A 199 -1.44 -13.14 -2.86
N PHE A 200 -0.18 -13.50 -3.08
CA PHE A 200 0.80 -12.70 -3.83
C PHE A 200 1.13 -13.29 -5.19
N SER A 201 1.79 -12.48 -6.01
CA SER A 201 2.20 -12.87 -7.36
C SER A 201 3.40 -13.80 -7.38
N VAL A 202 3.53 -14.57 -8.46
CA VAL A 202 4.71 -15.43 -8.68
C VAL A 202 6.00 -14.62 -8.79
N THR A 203 7.10 -15.24 -8.36
CA THR A 203 8.47 -14.70 -8.54
C THR A 203 9.01 -14.87 -9.97
N SER A 204 8.33 -15.69 -10.78
CA SER A 204 8.72 -16.01 -12.16
C SER A 204 8.53 -14.84 -13.13
N LYS A 205 8.96 -15.01 -14.39
CA LYS A 205 8.81 -13.99 -15.44
C LYS A 205 7.35 -13.69 -15.81
N SER A 206 6.40 -14.52 -15.41
CA SER A 206 4.98 -14.36 -15.71
C SER A 206 4.36 -13.15 -14.99
N GLY A 207 3.40 -12.49 -15.65
CA GLY A 207 2.63 -11.38 -15.08
C GLY A 207 3.42 -10.09 -14.79
N MET A 208 2.75 -9.10 -14.21
CA MET A 208 3.31 -7.78 -13.88
C MET A 208 4.00 -7.69 -12.52
N GLY A 209 3.77 -8.66 -11.62
CA GLY A 209 4.15 -8.59 -10.22
C GLY A 209 3.13 -7.87 -9.34
N ASP A 210 3.36 -7.89 -8.03
CA ASP A 210 2.52 -7.25 -7.04
C ASP A 210 2.62 -5.73 -7.13
N CYS A 211 1.48 -5.04 -7.05
CA CYS A 211 1.41 -3.58 -7.05
C CYS A 211 1.40 -3.06 -5.62
N TYR A 212 2.42 -2.28 -5.27
CA TYR A 212 2.54 -1.62 -3.98
C TYR A 212 2.24 -0.13 -4.10
N VAL A 213 1.59 0.42 -3.07
CA VAL A 213 1.46 1.85 -2.81
C VAL A 213 2.29 2.16 -1.58
N TYR A 214 3.29 3.01 -1.76
CA TYR A 214 4.17 3.48 -0.70
C TYR A 214 3.93 4.96 -0.46
N ASP A 215 3.42 5.27 0.72
CA ASP A 215 3.06 6.60 1.17
C ASP A 215 4.10 7.12 2.17
N LEU A 216 4.63 8.30 1.92
CA LEU A 216 5.55 9.01 2.81
C LEU A 216 4.96 10.36 3.21
N PHE A 217 4.85 10.62 4.51
CA PHE A 217 4.38 11.89 5.06
C PHE A 217 5.41 12.49 6.00
N TYR A 218 5.60 13.80 5.91
CA TYR A 218 6.50 14.53 6.80
C TYR A 218 5.93 15.90 7.18
N PRO A 219 5.82 16.22 8.49
CA PRO A 219 5.42 17.54 8.94
C PRO A 219 6.60 18.52 8.88
N ASN A 220 6.41 19.70 8.30
CA ASN A 220 7.42 20.76 8.28
C ASN A 220 7.36 21.60 9.57
N GLY A 221 7.59 20.96 10.72
CA GLY A 221 7.54 21.59 12.06
C GLY A 221 6.30 21.21 12.88
N GLY A 222 5.93 22.06 13.85
CA GLY A 222 4.79 21.84 14.74
C GLY A 222 5.09 20.96 15.95
N THR A 223 4.05 20.68 16.73
CA THR A 223 4.08 19.81 17.91
C THR A 223 3.20 18.58 17.71
N SER A 224 3.20 17.63 18.64
CA SER A 224 2.35 16.43 18.54
C SER A 224 0.85 16.72 18.56
N SER A 225 0.42 17.92 18.94
CA SER A 225 -0.98 18.34 18.82
C SER A 225 -1.38 18.74 17.40
N ASP A 226 -0.42 19.07 16.55
CA ASP A 226 -0.66 19.31 15.13
C ASP A 226 -0.72 17.97 14.41
N THR A 227 -1.81 17.68 13.71
CA THR A 227 -2.02 16.37 13.08
C THR A 227 -2.49 16.51 11.64
N ILE A 228 -2.23 15.47 10.86
CA ILE A 228 -2.90 15.20 9.59
C ILE A 228 -3.66 13.88 9.70
N SER A 229 -4.94 13.91 9.31
CA SER A 229 -5.77 12.73 9.14
C SER A 229 -5.72 12.30 7.66
N VAL A 230 -5.47 11.01 7.45
CA VAL A 230 -5.36 10.37 6.13
C VAL A 230 -6.46 9.32 6.02
N ASP A 231 -7.48 9.63 5.22
CA ASP A 231 -8.54 8.68 4.89
C ASP A 231 -8.47 8.30 3.41
N ILE A 232 -8.49 7.00 3.12
CA ILE A 232 -8.34 6.45 1.78
C ILE A 232 -9.40 5.39 1.53
N GLU A 233 -10.13 5.54 0.43
CA GLU A 233 -10.92 4.46 -0.14
C GLU A 233 -10.26 3.94 -1.40
N ALA A 234 -10.02 2.63 -1.47
CA ALA A 234 -9.42 1.98 -2.63
C ALA A 234 -10.41 1.06 -3.35
N SER A 235 -10.32 1.05 -4.68
CA SER A 235 -11.02 0.12 -5.57
C SER A 235 -10.03 -0.43 -6.59
N LEU A 236 -9.80 -1.75 -6.53
CA LEU A 236 -9.02 -2.47 -7.53
C LEU A 236 -9.97 -2.97 -8.63
N PHE A 237 -9.61 -2.72 -9.89
CA PHE A 237 -10.37 -3.17 -11.05
C PHE A 237 -9.61 -4.31 -11.72
N TRP A 238 -10.28 -5.44 -11.83
CA TRP A 238 -9.71 -6.65 -12.41
C TRP A 238 -10.82 -7.46 -13.07
N SER A 239 -10.43 -8.42 -13.91
CA SER A 239 -11.35 -9.37 -14.51
C SER A 239 -10.70 -10.73 -14.60
N GLU A 240 -11.50 -11.77 -14.43
CA GLU A 240 -11.10 -13.13 -14.77
C GLU A 240 -10.78 -13.20 -16.27
N LYS A 241 -9.74 -13.96 -16.63
CA LYS A 241 -9.32 -14.11 -18.02
C LYS A 241 -10.25 -15.04 -18.80
#